data_AF-A0A1F3NBY5-F1
#
_entry.id   AF-A0A1F3NBY5-F1
#
_cell.length_a   1.000
_cell.length_b   1.000
_cell.length_c   1.000
_cell.angle_alpha   90.00
_cell.angle_beta   90.00
_cell.angle_gamma   90.00
#
_symmetry.space_group_name_H-M   'P 1'
#
loop_
_entity.id
_entity.type
_entity.pdbx_description
1 polymer ?
#
loop_
_entity_poly.entity_id
_entity_poly.type
_entity_poly.pdbx_seq_one_letter_code
_entity_poly.pdbx_strand_id
1 'polypeptide(L)'
;MNNLFGKISIIILVCFSEYIEAQQKTSYKFSFGPAKEAPGYIQVKPSDKYSHETGYGFDFGTIPFAIDRGGKKPLTSGFCTGNKPFFFSVNLPEGNYDIKIITGDLKDASSTTVRAESRRLIFEKITTGSGKFKTSAATINIRVPRIGDTNEEVQKKPGEQFKLDWDEKMTFEFNGDRPCICALEITRKNAPVRK
;
A
#
# COMPACT_ATOMS: atom_id res chain seq x y z
N MET A 1 53.19 9.55 58.79
CA MET A 1 53.18 8.25 58.10
C MET A 1 51.82 8.08 57.45
N ASN A 2 51.86 7.90 56.13
CA ASN A 2 50.75 7.92 55.19
C ASN A 2 49.81 6.71 55.39
N ASN A 3 48.51 6.87 55.13
CA ASN A 3 47.91 6.27 53.93
C ASN A 3 46.42 6.63 53.78
N LEU A 4 46.25 7.53 52.83
CA LEU A 4 45.17 7.75 51.89
C LEU A 4 44.51 6.43 51.42
N PHE A 5 43.22 6.23 51.69
CA PHE A 5 42.37 5.29 50.94
C PHE A 5 41.16 6.04 50.39
N GLY A 6 41.32 6.54 49.16
CA GLY A 6 40.24 7.12 48.38
C GLY A 6 39.29 6.02 47.90
N LYS A 7 37.99 6.21 48.14
CA LYS A 7 36.93 5.39 47.56
C LYS A 7 36.78 5.78 46.08
N ILE A 8 37.24 4.93 45.17
CA ILE A 8 37.00 5.07 43.74
C ILE A 8 35.61 4.49 43.46
N SER A 9 34.60 5.35 43.33
CA SER A 9 33.32 4.96 42.73
C SER A 9 33.49 4.88 41.22
N ILE A 10 33.58 3.66 40.69
CA ILE A 10 33.50 3.39 39.26
C ILE A 10 32.01 3.50 38.88
N ILE A 11 31.63 4.62 38.26
CA ILE A 11 30.32 4.75 37.61
C ILE A 11 30.44 4.11 36.23
N ILE A 12 29.94 2.89 36.08
CA ILE A 12 29.80 2.23 34.78
C ILE A 12 28.65 2.91 34.05
N LEU A 13 28.97 3.78 33.08
CA LEU A 13 28.01 4.36 32.16
C LEU A 13 27.62 3.27 31.14
N VAL A 14 26.56 2.50 31.43
CA VAL A 14 25.96 1.60 30.45
C VAL A 14 25.21 2.47 29.44
N CYS A 15 25.82 2.73 28.29
CA CYS A 15 25.12 3.28 27.14
C CYS A 15 24.12 2.23 26.63
N PHE A 16 22.89 2.27 27.14
CA PHE A 16 21.77 1.58 26.50
C PHE A 16 21.52 2.27 25.15
N SER A 17 22.00 1.64 24.06
CA SER A 17 21.53 1.99 22.73
C SER A 17 20.08 1.50 22.64
N GLU A 18 19.12 2.41 22.79
CA GLU A 18 17.73 2.13 22.46
C GLU A 18 17.67 1.90 20.94
N TYR A 19 17.55 0.63 20.55
CA TYR A 19 17.15 0.29 19.19
C TYR A 19 15.69 0.70 19.04
N ILE A 20 15.46 1.85 18.40
CA ILE A 20 14.12 2.20 17.93
C ILE A 20 13.82 1.27 16.75
N GLU A 21 13.08 0.19 17.00
CA GLU A 21 12.42 -0.52 15.90
C GLU A 21 11.45 0.44 15.23
N ALA A 22 11.71 0.77 13.96
CA ALA A 22 10.79 1.57 13.17
C ALA A 22 9.47 0.81 13.03
N GLN A 23 8.41 1.30 13.68
CA GLN A 23 7.09 0.68 13.58
C GLN A 23 6.59 0.77 12.13
N GLN A 24 6.61 -0.36 11.41
CA GLN A 24 6.19 -0.42 10.02
C GLN A 24 4.73 0.04 9.90
N LYS A 25 4.49 1.01 9.02
CA LYS A 25 3.15 1.53 8.77
C LYS A 25 2.30 0.47 8.10
N THR A 26 1.16 0.18 8.71
CA THR A 26 0.28 -0.94 8.34
C THR A 26 -1.11 -0.50 7.92
N SER A 27 -1.34 0.81 7.79
CA SER A 27 -2.62 1.35 7.32
C SER A 27 -2.36 2.62 6.52
N TYR A 28 -3.09 2.76 5.42
CA TYR A 28 -2.90 3.83 4.44
C TYR A 28 -4.23 4.33 3.91
N LYS A 29 -4.25 5.60 3.52
CA LYS A 29 -5.34 6.22 2.78
C LYS A 29 -4.72 7.02 1.65
N PHE A 30 -5.09 6.72 0.42
CA PHE A 30 -4.57 7.34 -0.79
C PHE A 30 -5.70 8.00 -1.56
N SER A 31 -5.52 9.24 -1.99
CA SER A 31 -6.39 9.95 -2.92
C SER A 31 -5.65 10.12 -4.24
N PHE A 32 -6.22 9.62 -5.33
CA PHE A 32 -5.57 9.60 -6.63
C PHE A 32 -5.97 10.80 -7.48
N GLY A 33 -5.01 11.33 -8.22
CA GLY A 33 -5.23 12.43 -9.14
C GLY A 33 -5.00 13.81 -8.52
N PRO A 34 -5.07 14.88 -9.32
CA PRO A 34 -4.54 16.19 -8.98
C PRO A 34 -5.56 17.11 -8.29
N ALA A 35 -6.68 16.56 -7.81
CA ALA A 35 -7.69 17.34 -7.10
C ALA A 35 -7.17 17.89 -5.77
N LYS A 36 -7.97 18.76 -5.13
CA LYS A 36 -7.68 19.27 -3.79
C LYS A 36 -7.37 18.12 -2.82
N GLU A 37 -6.35 18.31 -1.98
CA GLU A 37 -5.98 17.35 -0.94
C GLU A 37 -7.16 17.01 -0.03
N ALA A 38 -7.27 15.73 0.33
CA ALA A 38 -8.27 15.23 1.27
C ALA A 38 -7.60 15.03 2.65
N PRO A 39 -8.16 15.57 3.74
CA PRO A 39 -7.58 15.40 5.07
C PRO A 39 -7.37 13.94 5.44
N GLY A 40 -6.15 13.60 5.88
CA GLY A 40 -5.77 12.23 6.27
C GLY A 40 -5.50 11.28 5.11
N TYR A 41 -5.49 11.77 3.86
CA TYR A 41 -5.10 11.00 2.68
C TYR A 41 -3.77 11.49 2.14
N ILE A 42 -2.97 10.55 1.68
CA ILE A 42 -1.78 10.81 0.87
C ILE A 42 -2.25 11.03 -0.57
N GLN A 43 -1.95 12.19 -1.14
CA GLN A 43 -2.23 12.43 -2.55
C GLN A 43 -1.23 11.67 -3.42
N VAL A 44 -1.74 10.91 -4.40
CA VAL A 44 -0.94 10.14 -5.36
C VAL A 44 -1.04 10.75 -6.75
N LYS A 45 0.12 11.09 -7.31
CA LYS A 45 0.32 11.63 -8.65
C LYS A 45 0.92 10.54 -9.57
N PRO A 46 0.70 10.60 -10.90
CA PRO A 46 1.31 9.64 -11.83
C PRO A 46 2.84 9.55 -11.78
N SER A 47 3.51 10.60 -11.28
CA SER A 47 4.96 10.65 -11.07
C SER A 47 5.45 9.86 -9.87
N ASP A 48 4.56 9.49 -8.94
CA ASP A 48 4.91 8.84 -7.69
C ASP A 48 5.20 7.36 -7.98
N LYS A 49 6.45 7.09 -8.36
CA LYS A 49 6.92 5.74 -8.67
C LYS A 49 7.15 4.97 -7.38
N TYR A 50 6.74 3.71 -7.38
CA TYR A 50 7.05 2.80 -6.28
C TYR A 50 8.57 2.73 -6.08
N SER A 51 8.96 2.82 -4.81
CA SER A 51 10.30 2.53 -4.32
C SER A 51 10.15 1.91 -2.93
N HIS A 52 11.09 1.05 -2.55
CA HIS A 52 11.05 0.41 -1.24
C HIS A 52 11.17 1.45 -0.11
N GLU A 53 11.93 2.52 -0.36
CA GLU A 53 12.19 3.62 0.57
C GLU A 53 10.93 4.46 0.83
N THR A 54 10.17 4.79 -0.23
CA THR A 54 8.91 5.54 -0.09
C THR A 54 7.78 4.64 0.43
N GLY A 55 7.84 3.35 0.09
CA GLY A 55 6.91 2.33 0.54
C GLY A 55 5.56 2.33 -0.17
N TYR A 56 5.36 3.17 -1.19
CA TYR A 56 4.20 3.10 -2.08
C TYR A 56 4.49 3.78 -3.41
N GLY A 57 3.65 3.54 -4.41
CA GLY A 57 3.67 4.25 -5.69
C GLY A 57 3.17 3.42 -6.86
N PHE A 58 3.11 4.04 -8.04
CA PHE A 58 2.86 3.33 -9.29
C PHE A 58 4.06 2.45 -9.65
N ASP A 59 3.78 1.21 -10.02
CA ASP A 59 4.77 0.16 -10.16
C ASP A 59 4.81 -0.42 -11.59
N PHE A 60 5.77 -1.28 -11.87
CA PHE A 60 5.97 -1.96 -13.15
C PHE A 60 6.08 -1.00 -14.35
N GLY A 61 6.61 0.19 -14.12
CA GLY A 61 6.76 1.23 -15.13
C GLY A 61 5.44 1.79 -15.65
N THR A 62 4.32 1.52 -14.97
CA THR A 62 3.02 2.05 -15.38
C THR A 62 2.85 3.51 -14.96
N ILE A 63 2.28 4.30 -15.87
CA ILE A 63 2.06 5.74 -15.67
C ILE A 63 0.62 6.03 -16.10
N PRO A 64 -0.35 6.09 -15.16
CA PRO A 64 -1.72 6.40 -15.51
C PRO A 64 -1.88 7.89 -15.84
N PHE A 65 -2.98 8.25 -16.48
CA PHE A 65 -3.46 9.62 -16.57
C PHE A 65 -4.07 10.04 -15.23
N ALA A 66 -3.86 11.28 -14.83
CA ALA A 66 -4.50 11.88 -13.67
C ALA A 66 -5.41 13.03 -14.11
N ILE A 67 -6.66 13.00 -13.67
CA ILE A 67 -7.68 13.97 -14.10
C ILE A 67 -8.33 14.56 -12.86
N ASP A 68 -8.47 15.88 -12.82
CA ASP A 68 -9.36 16.59 -11.91
C ASP A 68 -10.55 17.15 -12.71
N ARG A 69 -11.77 16.89 -12.24
CA ARG A 69 -13.02 17.36 -12.85
C ARG A 69 -13.59 18.60 -12.18
N GLY A 70 -12.96 19.12 -11.13
CA GLY A 70 -13.35 20.38 -10.48
C GLY A 70 -14.61 20.31 -9.61
N GLY A 71 -14.76 19.26 -8.79
CA GLY A 71 -15.91 19.07 -7.90
C GLY A 71 -15.69 19.57 -6.46
N LYS A 72 -16.77 19.61 -5.67
CA LYS A 72 -16.74 20.03 -4.25
C LYS A 72 -16.10 19.01 -3.29
N LYS A 73 -16.05 17.73 -3.67
CA LYS A 73 -15.65 16.62 -2.79
C LYS A 73 -14.26 16.11 -3.21
N PRO A 74 -13.20 16.34 -2.40
CA PRO A 74 -11.83 15.95 -2.72
C PRO A 74 -11.67 14.52 -3.26
N LEU A 75 -12.28 13.53 -2.59
CA LEU A 75 -12.16 12.10 -2.93
C LEU A 75 -12.92 11.65 -4.19
N THR A 76 -13.64 12.53 -4.85
CA THR A 76 -14.38 12.22 -6.09
C THR A 76 -14.21 13.28 -7.17
N SER A 77 -13.42 14.33 -6.91
CA SER A 77 -13.08 15.36 -7.90
C SER A 77 -11.91 14.93 -8.76
N GLY A 78 -10.94 14.23 -8.17
CA GLY A 78 -9.77 13.69 -8.85
C GLY A 78 -9.79 12.17 -8.94
N PHE A 79 -9.12 11.64 -9.96
CA PHE A 79 -8.88 10.21 -10.11
C PHE A 79 -7.68 9.95 -11.03
N CYS A 80 -7.17 8.71 -10.96
CA CYS A 80 -6.28 8.16 -11.98
C CYS A 80 -7.04 7.20 -12.91
N THR A 81 -6.68 7.21 -14.19
CA THR A 81 -7.25 6.35 -15.24
C THR A 81 -6.20 5.95 -16.27
N GLY A 82 -6.51 5.01 -17.15
CA GLY A 82 -5.60 4.55 -18.19
C GLY A 82 -6.33 3.91 -19.35
N ASN A 83 -5.66 3.84 -20.50
CA ASN A 83 -6.09 3.05 -21.67
C ASN A 83 -5.56 1.60 -21.64
N LYS A 84 -4.75 1.29 -20.63
CA LYS A 84 -4.14 -0.02 -20.34
C LYS A 84 -4.17 -0.23 -18.82
N PRO A 85 -4.02 -1.48 -18.35
CA PRO A 85 -3.84 -1.75 -16.93
C PRO A 85 -2.69 -0.95 -16.33
N PHE A 86 -2.86 -0.48 -15.09
CA PHE A 86 -1.81 0.17 -14.31
C PHE A 86 -1.76 -0.40 -12.90
N PHE A 87 -0.59 -0.31 -12.28
CA PHE A 87 -0.29 -0.99 -11.01
C PHE A 87 0.11 0.00 -9.94
N PHE A 88 -0.42 -0.19 -8.74
CA PHE A 88 -0.04 0.58 -7.56
C PHE A 88 0.36 -0.37 -6.43
N SER A 89 1.54 -0.16 -5.87
CA SER A 89 2.12 -1.00 -4.83
C SER A 89 2.20 -0.25 -3.51
N VAL A 90 2.07 -0.98 -2.41
CA VAL A 90 2.21 -0.46 -1.04
C VAL A 90 2.93 -1.49 -0.18
N ASN A 91 4.01 -1.10 0.49
CA ASN A 91 4.72 -1.93 1.45
C ASN A 91 3.82 -2.22 2.64
N LEU A 92 3.57 -3.49 2.87
CA LEU A 92 2.70 -3.99 3.92
C LEU A 92 3.25 -5.32 4.40
N PRO A 93 3.43 -5.50 5.72
CA PRO A 93 3.85 -6.79 6.24
C PRO A 93 2.75 -7.83 6.07
N GLU A 94 3.11 -9.09 6.27
CA GLU A 94 2.15 -10.20 6.34
C GLU A 94 0.98 -9.87 7.29
N GLY A 95 -0.23 -10.20 6.85
CA GLY A 95 -1.42 -9.99 7.66
C GLY A 95 -2.71 -9.94 6.86
N ASN A 96 -3.79 -9.65 7.59
CA ASN A 96 -5.12 -9.44 7.03
C ASN A 96 -5.41 -7.95 6.95
N TYR A 97 -5.92 -7.50 5.82
CA TYR A 97 -6.19 -6.09 5.55
C TYR A 97 -7.60 -5.91 5.00
N ASP A 98 -8.33 -4.94 5.55
CA ASP A 98 -9.56 -4.44 4.95
C ASP A 98 -9.20 -3.36 3.92
N ILE A 99 -9.62 -3.61 2.69
CA ILE A 99 -9.42 -2.73 1.54
C ILE A 99 -10.74 -2.07 1.21
N LYS A 100 -10.71 -0.76 0.98
CA LYS A 100 -11.85 0.00 0.49
C LYS A 100 -11.41 0.92 -0.65
N ILE A 101 -12.14 0.90 -1.75
CA ILE A 101 -11.86 1.75 -2.92
C ILE A 101 -13.06 2.63 -3.26
N ILE A 102 -12.78 3.78 -3.86
CA ILE A 102 -13.76 4.65 -4.51
C ILE A 102 -13.41 4.72 -5.99
N THR A 103 -14.38 4.37 -6.84
CA THR A 103 -14.24 4.37 -8.31
C THR A 103 -15.34 5.22 -8.93
N GLY A 104 -15.06 5.83 -10.08
CA GLY A 104 -16.00 6.66 -10.83
C GLY A 104 -15.36 7.91 -11.43
N ASP A 105 -16.18 8.68 -12.14
CA ASP A 105 -15.80 9.95 -12.76
C ASP A 105 -17.03 10.87 -12.79
N LEU A 106 -16.83 12.16 -12.50
CA LEU A 106 -17.90 13.15 -12.52
C LEU A 106 -18.47 13.39 -13.93
N LYS A 107 -17.66 13.21 -14.99
CA LYS A 107 -18.07 13.60 -16.35
C LYS A 107 -18.38 12.43 -17.27
N ASP A 108 -17.75 11.28 -17.08
CA ASP A 108 -17.84 10.15 -18.00
C ASP A 108 -18.11 8.82 -17.26
N ALA A 109 -18.57 7.78 -17.97
CA ALA A 109 -18.76 6.45 -17.40
C ALA A 109 -17.42 5.73 -17.14
N SER A 110 -17.33 4.84 -16.16
CA SER A 110 -16.12 4.04 -15.89
C SER A 110 -16.41 2.56 -15.82
N SER A 111 -15.41 1.73 -16.10
CA SER A 111 -15.45 0.29 -15.88
C SER A 111 -14.11 -0.16 -15.31
N THR A 112 -14.11 -0.53 -14.02
CA THR A 112 -12.91 -0.84 -13.25
C THR A 112 -13.01 -2.24 -12.66
N THR A 113 -12.09 -3.11 -13.05
CA THR A 113 -11.81 -4.37 -12.39
C THR A 113 -10.51 -4.21 -11.60
N VAL A 114 -10.48 -4.75 -10.39
CA VAL A 114 -9.33 -4.66 -9.50
C VAL A 114 -8.86 -6.06 -9.12
N ARG A 115 -7.57 -6.29 -9.32
CA ARG A 115 -6.87 -7.48 -8.84
C ARG A 115 -5.81 -7.08 -7.84
N ALA A 116 -5.41 -8.01 -6.98
CA ALA A 116 -4.26 -7.84 -6.10
C ALA A 116 -3.39 -9.11 -6.07
N GLU A 117 -2.15 -8.98 -5.59
CA GLU A 117 -1.19 -10.10 -5.42
C GLU A 117 -0.90 -10.80 -6.77
N SER A 118 -0.69 -12.12 -6.79
CA SER A 118 -0.65 -12.95 -8.01
C SER A 118 -2.00 -13.04 -8.74
N ARG A 119 -2.54 -11.89 -9.15
CA ARG A 119 -3.73 -11.71 -10.01
C ARG A 119 -5.06 -12.15 -9.40
N ARG A 120 -5.16 -12.23 -8.08
CA ARG A 120 -6.41 -12.53 -7.37
C ARG A 120 -7.45 -11.47 -7.70
N LEU A 121 -8.62 -11.88 -8.18
CA LEU A 121 -9.74 -10.98 -8.44
C LEU A 121 -10.30 -10.47 -7.11
N ILE A 122 -10.31 -9.15 -6.91
CA ILE A 122 -10.81 -8.50 -5.69
C ILE A 122 -12.17 -7.87 -5.96
N PHE A 123 -12.26 -7.07 -7.03
CA PHE A 123 -13.50 -6.45 -7.46
C PHE A 123 -13.70 -6.67 -8.95
N GLU A 124 -14.79 -7.33 -9.29
CA GLU A 124 -15.14 -7.61 -10.68
C GLU A 124 -15.96 -6.46 -11.28
N LYS A 125 -15.47 -5.91 -12.39
CA LYS A 125 -16.17 -5.01 -13.33
C LYS A 125 -17.08 -3.99 -12.67
N ILE A 126 -16.53 -3.18 -11.78
CA ILE A 126 -17.23 -2.06 -11.17
C ILE A 126 -17.56 -1.04 -12.27
N THR A 127 -18.83 -0.97 -12.64
CA THR A 127 -19.31 -0.04 -13.67
C THR A 127 -20.02 1.16 -13.02
N THR A 128 -19.70 2.36 -13.47
CA THR A 128 -20.37 3.61 -13.04
C THR A 128 -20.76 4.44 -14.25
N GLY A 129 -21.95 5.05 -14.22
CA GLY A 129 -22.31 6.11 -15.16
C GLY A 129 -21.62 7.45 -14.85
N SER A 130 -21.76 8.42 -15.75
CA SER A 130 -21.32 9.80 -15.52
C SER A 130 -21.93 10.37 -14.23
N GLY A 131 -21.09 11.01 -13.40
CA GLY A 131 -21.49 11.59 -12.13
C GLY A 131 -21.77 10.56 -11.02
N LYS A 132 -21.54 9.27 -11.28
CA LYS A 132 -21.76 8.19 -10.31
C LYS A 132 -20.42 7.67 -9.81
N PHE A 133 -20.42 7.34 -8.52
CA PHE A 133 -19.28 6.76 -7.82
C PHE A 133 -19.73 5.52 -7.08
N LYS A 134 -18.83 4.54 -6.96
CA LYS A 134 -19.06 3.33 -6.19
C LYS A 134 -17.92 3.11 -5.20
N THR A 135 -18.32 2.94 -3.94
CA THR A 135 -17.45 2.46 -2.87
C THR A 135 -17.55 0.94 -2.83
N SER A 136 -16.42 0.24 -2.79
CA SER A 136 -16.37 -1.23 -2.67
C SER A 136 -15.32 -1.63 -1.65
N ALA A 137 -15.57 -2.73 -0.94
CA ALA A 137 -14.69 -3.19 0.13
C ALA A 137 -14.51 -4.72 0.12
N ALA A 138 -13.33 -5.17 0.50
CA ALA A 138 -12.96 -6.59 0.59
C ALA A 138 -11.87 -6.78 1.65
N THR A 139 -11.73 -8.00 2.18
CA THR A 139 -10.59 -8.37 3.01
C THR A 139 -9.58 -9.17 2.17
N ILE A 140 -8.31 -8.77 2.22
CA ILE A 140 -7.19 -9.45 1.54
C ILE A 140 -6.18 -9.92 2.60
N ASN A 141 -5.56 -11.07 2.36
CA ASN A 141 -4.51 -11.60 3.22
C ASN A 141 -3.19 -11.64 2.45
N ILE A 142 -2.26 -10.77 2.85
CA ILE A 142 -0.86 -10.86 2.40
C ILE A 142 -0.23 -12.03 3.14
N ARG A 143 0.45 -12.91 2.42
CA ARG A 143 1.28 -14.00 2.96
C ARG A 143 2.70 -13.78 2.51
N VAL A 144 3.66 -13.87 3.42
CA VAL A 144 5.07 -13.96 3.05
C VAL A 144 5.55 -15.40 3.23
N PRO A 145 6.24 -15.97 2.26
CA PRO A 145 6.75 -17.33 2.36
C PRO A 145 8.03 -17.38 3.21
N ARG A 146 7.87 -17.25 4.53
CA ARG A 146 8.90 -17.57 5.53
C ARG A 146 8.56 -18.87 6.23
N ILE A 147 9.54 -19.75 6.45
CA ILE A 147 9.36 -20.95 7.28
C ILE A 147 9.68 -20.56 8.73
N GLY A 148 8.65 -20.35 9.55
CA GLY A 148 8.80 -20.17 11.01
C GLY A 148 9.55 -18.90 11.44
N ASP A 149 10.05 -18.90 12.68
CA ASP A 149 10.86 -17.81 13.29
C ASP A 149 12.36 -17.93 12.94
N THR A 150 12.70 -18.83 12.02
CA THR A 150 14.06 -19.02 11.51
C THR A 150 14.27 -18.19 10.25
N ASN A 151 15.47 -17.63 10.04
CA ASN A 151 15.89 -16.99 8.78
C ASN A 151 15.99 -17.98 7.60
N GLU A 152 15.31 -19.12 7.67
CA GLU A 152 15.30 -20.15 6.64
C GLU A 152 14.28 -19.77 5.56
N GLU A 153 14.79 -19.33 4.42
CA GLU A 153 13.99 -19.11 3.21
C GLU A 153 13.76 -20.45 2.50
N VAL A 154 12.53 -20.68 2.01
CA VAL A 154 12.28 -21.78 1.07
C VAL A 154 13.21 -21.57 -0.14
N GLN A 155 14.07 -22.56 -0.45
CA GLN A 155 14.91 -22.46 -1.64
C GLN A 155 14.05 -22.31 -2.90
N LYS A 156 14.18 -21.16 -3.56
CA LYS A 156 13.44 -20.80 -4.77
C LYS A 156 13.81 -21.77 -5.89
N LYS A 157 12.80 -22.34 -6.56
CA LYS A 157 13.04 -23.03 -7.83
C LYS A 157 13.42 -22.00 -8.90
N PRO A 158 14.28 -22.37 -9.88
CA PRO A 158 14.57 -21.49 -11.01
C PRO A 158 13.26 -21.05 -11.71
N GLY A 159 13.03 -19.74 -11.78
CA GLY A 159 11.83 -19.15 -12.39
C GLY A 159 10.73 -18.71 -11.40
N GLU A 160 10.79 -19.08 -10.12
CA GLU A 160 9.84 -18.60 -9.09
C GLU A 160 10.22 -17.25 -8.48
N GLN A 161 11.45 -16.81 -8.72
CA GLN A 161 12.03 -15.55 -8.24
C GLN A 161 11.35 -14.26 -8.73
N PHE A 162 10.41 -14.35 -9.68
CA PHE A 162 9.67 -13.21 -10.24
C PHE A 162 8.17 -13.21 -9.90
N LYS A 163 7.71 -14.10 -9.01
CA LYS A 163 6.32 -14.13 -8.56
C LYS A 163 6.07 -13.00 -7.55
N LEU A 164 4.97 -12.28 -7.73
CA LEU A 164 4.51 -11.17 -6.89
C LEU A 164 4.13 -11.59 -5.45
N ASP A 165 4.25 -12.87 -5.11
CA ASP A 165 3.90 -13.41 -3.79
C ASP A 165 5.08 -13.40 -2.80
N TRP A 166 6.25 -12.88 -3.22
CA TRP A 166 7.50 -12.96 -2.46
C TRP A 166 8.05 -11.59 -2.03
N ASP A 167 7.33 -10.49 -2.29
CA ASP A 167 7.70 -9.16 -1.83
C ASP A 167 6.80 -8.69 -0.67
N GLU A 168 7.36 -7.94 0.29
CA GLU A 168 6.62 -7.38 1.44
C GLU A 168 5.74 -6.19 1.01
N LYS A 169 4.97 -6.36 -0.08
CA LYS A 169 4.06 -5.35 -0.61
C LYS A 169 2.76 -5.96 -1.13
N MET A 170 1.69 -5.17 -1.08
CA MET A 170 0.47 -5.44 -1.81
C MET A 170 0.49 -4.64 -3.11
N THR A 171 0.41 -5.36 -4.23
CA THR A 171 0.26 -4.75 -5.56
C THR A 171 -1.19 -4.83 -5.99
N PHE A 172 -1.77 -3.69 -6.37
CA PHE A 172 -3.08 -3.59 -7.01
C PHE A 172 -2.91 -3.40 -8.52
N GLU A 173 -3.64 -4.18 -9.30
CA GLU A 173 -3.85 -3.96 -10.74
C GLU A 173 -5.23 -3.32 -10.94
N PHE A 174 -5.27 -2.16 -11.60
CA PHE A 174 -6.50 -1.54 -12.06
C PHE A 174 -6.64 -1.74 -13.57
N ASN A 175 -7.68 -2.44 -14.01
CA ASN A 175 -7.93 -2.76 -15.43
C ASN A 175 -9.42 -2.64 -15.79
N GLY A 176 -9.77 -2.96 -17.03
CA GLY A 176 -11.11 -2.78 -17.61
C GLY A 176 -11.07 -1.81 -18.81
N ASP A 177 -12.24 -1.50 -19.37
CA ASP A 177 -12.34 -0.65 -20.57
C ASP A 177 -11.88 0.79 -20.31
N ARG A 178 -12.20 1.30 -19.12
CA ARG A 178 -11.76 2.62 -18.63
C ARG A 178 -11.69 2.60 -17.10
N PRO A 179 -10.63 2.02 -16.51
CA PRO A 179 -10.47 1.95 -15.06
C PRO A 179 -10.34 3.36 -14.49
N CYS A 180 -11.08 3.66 -13.42
CA CYS A 180 -10.99 4.90 -12.67
C CYS A 180 -10.87 4.60 -11.18
N ILE A 181 -9.78 5.05 -10.56
CA ILE A 181 -9.58 4.97 -9.10
C ILE A 181 -9.48 6.39 -8.54
N CYS A 182 -10.35 6.71 -7.60
CA CYS A 182 -10.36 8.00 -6.90
C CYS A 182 -9.66 7.89 -5.54
N ALA A 183 -9.90 6.80 -4.81
CA ALA A 183 -9.31 6.60 -3.48
C ALA A 183 -9.11 5.12 -3.15
N LEU A 184 -8.11 4.84 -2.31
CA LEU A 184 -7.80 3.52 -1.74
C LEU A 184 -7.54 3.68 -0.24
N GLU A 185 -8.27 2.96 0.59
CA GLU A 185 -8.01 2.83 2.02
C GLU A 185 -7.60 1.38 2.32
N ILE A 186 -6.57 1.23 3.15
CA ILE A 186 -6.01 -0.04 3.61
C ILE A 186 -5.94 0.01 5.13
N THR A 187 -6.59 -0.93 5.80
CA THR A 187 -6.60 -1.02 7.27
C THR A 187 -6.14 -2.40 7.72
N ARG A 188 -5.13 -2.49 8.60
CA ARG A 188 -4.73 -3.78 9.19
C ARG A 188 -5.82 -4.28 10.12
N LYS A 189 -6.13 -5.58 10.02
CA LYS A 189 -6.98 -6.27 10.98
C LYS A 189 -6.13 -6.90 12.08
N ASN A 190 -6.47 -6.63 13.33
CA ASN A 190 -5.84 -7.26 14.50
C ASN A 190 -6.40 -8.68 14.77
N ALA A 191 -6.75 -9.42 13.72
CA ALA A 191 -7.22 -10.80 13.85
C ALA A 191 -6.03 -11.76 13.64
N PRO A 192 -5.90 -12.82 14.45
CA PRO A 192 -4.79 -13.76 14.33
C PRO A 192 -4.77 -14.37 12.93
N VAL A 193 -3.58 -14.42 12.31
CA VAL A 193 -3.36 -15.17 11.07
C VAL A 193 -3.57 -16.65 11.42
N ARG A 194 -4.66 -17.26 10.97
CA ARG A 194 -4.84 -18.71 11.09
C ARG A 194 -3.81 -19.36 10.16
N LYS A 195 -2.79 -19.97 10.77
CA LYS A 195 -1.81 -20.84 10.11
C LYS A 195 -2.51 -21.99 9.40
#